data_AF-A0A840NPT8-F1
#
_entry.id   AF-A0A840NPT8-F1
#
_cell.length_a   1.000
_cell.length_b   1.000
_cell.length_c   1.000
_cell.angle_alpha   90.00
_cell.angle_beta   90.00
_cell.angle_gamma   90.00
#
_symmetry.space_group_name_H-M   'P 1'
#
loop_
_entity.id
_entity.type
_entity.pdbx_description
1 polymer ?
#
loop_
_entity_poly.entity_id
_entity_poly.type
_entity_poly.pdbx_seq_one_letter_code
_entity_poly.pdbx_strand_id
1 'polypeptide(L)'
;MGALIGIVALLVTLVAVVAAVGHGAYLGMLTSAAKKRPGGQPVVDFARKRLPVAGATVGVTLLALLISTGTSVGADVFAILLGAGGGAASLKALQTSQSKFRNNDY
;
A
#
# COMPACT_ATOMS: atom_id res chain seq x y z
N MET A 1 -13.50 -25.45 0.04
CA MET A 1 -13.10 -24.32 0.91
C MET A 1 -13.64 -24.59 2.30
N GLY A 2 -12.79 -24.72 3.32
CA GLY A 2 -13.28 -24.58 4.69
C GLY A 2 -13.72 -23.13 4.87
N ALA A 3 -14.98 -22.87 5.19
CA ALA A 3 -15.56 -21.52 5.21
C ALA A 3 -14.70 -20.50 6.01
N LEU A 4 -14.04 -20.97 7.06
CA LEU A 4 -13.13 -20.18 7.89
C LEU A 4 -11.90 -19.64 7.12
N ILE A 5 -11.29 -20.45 6.25
CA ILE A 5 -10.08 -20.06 5.51
C ILE A 5 -10.41 -18.96 4.49
N GLY A 6 -11.54 -19.11 3.78
CA GLY A 6 -11.99 -18.11 2.81
C GLY A 6 -12.33 -16.77 3.47
N ILE A 7 -12.95 -16.78 4.65
CA ILE A 7 -13.24 -15.56 5.42
C ILE A 7 -11.93 -14.87 5.85
N VAL A 8 -10.95 -15.61 6.35
CA VAL A 8 -9.65 -15.05 6.75
C VAL A 8 -8.91 -14.45 5.56
N ALA A 9 -8.86 -15.16 4.43
CA ALA A 9 -8.24 -14.67 3.20
C ALA A 9 -8.90 -13.37 2.71
N LEU A 10 -10.23 -13.31 2.74
CA LEU A 10 -10.99 -12.11 2.40
C LEU A 10 -10.65 -10.93 3.34
N LEU A 11 -10.63 -11.15 4.65
CA LEU A 11 -10.30 -10.08 5.61
C LEU A 11 -8.88 -9.55 5.43
N VAL A 12 -7.90 -10.44 5.23
CA VAL A 12 -6.50 -10.08 5.00
C VAL A 12 -6.35 -9.27 3.71
N THR A 13 -6.98 -9.70 2.62
CA THR A 13 -6.94 -8.97 1.35
C THR A 13 -7.64 -7.62 1.46
N LEU A 14 -8.76 -7.52 2.20
CA LEU A 14 -9.45 -6.26 2.43
C LEU A 14 -8.58 -5.25 3.19
N VAL A 15 -7.91 -5.69 4.25
CA VAL A 15 -6.98 -4.85 5.02
C VAL A 15 -5.82 -4.38 4.13
N ALA A 16 -5.29 -5.26 3.27
CA ALA A 16 -4.21 -4.91 2.34
C ALA A 16 -4.66 -3.84 1.33
N VAL A 17 -5.87 -3.96 0.77
CA VAL A 17 -6.45 -2.96 -0.14
C VAL A 17 -6.64 -1.61 0.55
N VAL A 18 -7.19 -1.60 1.77
CA VAL A 18 -7.35 -0.37 2.56
C VAL A 18 -6.00 0.31 2.81
N ALA A 19 -4.97 -0.46 3.16
CA ALA A 19 -3.63 0.08 3.37
C ALA A 19 -3.02 0.68 2.09
N ALA A 20 -3.15 -0.01 0.95
CA ALA A 20 -2.62 0.46 -0.33
C ALA A 20 -3.33 1.75 -0.80
N VAL A 21 -4.65 1.78 -0.70
CA VAL A 21 -5.45 2.98 -1.03
C VAL A 21 -5.11 4.13 -0.08
N GLY A 22 -4.98 3.86 1.21
CA GLY A 22 -4.60 4.86 2.22
C GLY A 22 -3.24 5.50 1.93
N HIS A 23 -2.26 4.72 1.47
CA HIS A 23 -0.95 5.25 1.07
C HIS A 23 -1.06 6.20 -0.13
N GLY A 24 -1.81 5.83 -1.16
CA GLY A 24 -2.07 6.69 -2.31
C GLY A 24 -2.81 7.97 -1.94
N ALA A 25 -3.84 7.86 -1.10
CA ALA A 25 -4.61 9.00 -0.60
C ALA A 25 -3.73 9.98 0.21
N TYR A 26 -2.84 9.45 1.06
CA TYR A 26 -1.91 10.25 1.84
C TYR A 26 -0.94 11.04 0.94
N LEU A 27 -0.35 10.41 -0.08
CA LEU A 27 0.52 11.11 -1.04
C LEU A 27 -0.23 12.19 -1.82
N GLY A 28 -1.49 11.93 -2.18
CA GLY A 28 -2.37 12.90 -2.82
C GLY A 28 -2.64 14.11 -1.92
N MET A 29 -2.98 13.87 -0.65
CA MET A 29 -3.19 14.92 0.35
C MET A 29 -1.92 15.73 0.58
N LEU A 30 -0.77 15.07 0.74
CA LEU A 30 0.53 15.71 0.96
C LEU A 30 0.88 16.62 -0.22
N THR A 31 0.67 16.14 -1.45
CA THR A 31 0.89 16.92 -2.67
C THR A 31 -0.03 18.15 -2.72
N SER A 32 -1.31 17.99 -2.37
CA SER A 32 -2.30 19.08 -2.35
C SER A 32 -1.95 20.15 -1.31
N ALA A 33 -1.53 19.73 -0.11
CA ALA A 33 -1.12 20.63 0.96
C ALA A 33 0.20 21.34 0.62
N ALA A 34 1.18 20.62 0.08
CA ALA A 34 2.49 21.17 -0.27
C ALA A 34 2.41 22.22 -1.40
N LYS A 35 1.54 22.02 -2.39
CA LYS A 35 1.30 23.00 -3.47
C LYS A 35 0.77 24.35 -2.99
N LYS A 36 0.13 24.39 -1.82
CA LYS A 36 -0.44 25.62 -1.24
C LYS A 36 0.56 26.43 -0.42
N ARG A 37 1.78 25.92 -0.20
CA ARG A 37 2.82 26.58 0.62
C ARG A 37 4.00 27.05 -0.25
N PRO A 38 4.48 28.30 -0.07
CA PRO A 38 5.75 28.74 -0.65
C PRO A 38 6.88 27.80 -0.20
N GLY A 39 7.70 27.33 -1.14
CA GLY A 39 8.78 26.37 -0.87
C GLY A 39 8.33 24.91 -0.72
N GLY A 40 7.06 24.56 -0.95
CA GLY A 40 6.56 23.18 -0.87
C GLY A 40 6.96 22.26 -2.04
N GLN A 41 7.68 22.79 -3.05
CA GLN A 41 8.04 22.06 -4.25
C GLN A 41 8.85 20.77 -4.00
N PRO A 42 9.84 20.72 -3.08
CA PRO A 42 10.56 19.48 -2.78
C PRO A 42 9.64 18.36 -2.24
N VAL A 43 8.61 18.73 -1.48
CA VAL A 43 7.63 17.77 -0.94
C VAL A 43 6.72 17.22 -2.06
N VAL A 44 6.36 18.07 -3.02
CA VAL A 44 5.61 17.65 -4.22
C VAL A 44 6.44 16.67 -5.06
N ASP A 45 7.72 16.94 -5.26
CA ASP A 45 8.61 16.09 -6.05
C ASP A 45 8.89 14.76 -5.35
N PHE A 46 9.04 14.78 -4.03
CA PHE A 46 9.11 13.57 -3.21
C PHE A 46 7.85 12.70 -3.35
N ALA A 47 6.67 13.30 -3.20
CA ALA A 47 5.40 12.58 -3.32
C ALA A 47 5.22 11.99 -4.73
N ARG A 48 5.55 12.77 -5.76
CA ARG A 48 5.50 12.32 -7.17
C ARG A 48 6.41 11.13 -7.45
N LYS A 49 7.62 11.10 -6.90
CA LYS A 49 8.54 9.96 -7.04
C LYS A 49 7.99 8.67 -6.42
N ARG A 50 7.04 8.77 -5.48
CA ARG A 50 6.42 7.62 -4.79
C ARG A 50 5.07 7.22 -5.34
N LEU A 51 4.43 8.04 -6.17
CA LEU A 51 3.18 7.67 -6.84
C LEU A 51 3.28 6.35 -7.63
N PRO A 52 4.38 6.04 -8.35
CA PRO A 52 4.51 4.75 -9.03
C PRO A 52 4.50 3.56 -8.07
N VAL A 53 5.15 3.70 -6.92
CA VAL A 53 5.18 2.65 -5.88
C VAL A 53 3.78 2.46 -5.29
N ALA A 54 3.09 3.56 -4.95
CA ALA A 54 1.71 3.50 -4.47
C ALA A 54 0.79 2.83 -5.51
N GLY A 55 0.89 3.22 -6.78
CA GLY A 55 0.13 2.61 -7.88
C GLY A 55 0.40 1.12 -8.02
N ALA A 56 1.67 0.70 -7.95
CA ALA A 56 2.05 -0.71 -7.99
C ALA A 56 1.46 -1.49 -6.80
N THR A 57 1.52 -0.95 -5.58
CA THR A 57 0.95 -1.61 -4.39
C THR A 57 -0.57 -1.76 -4.51
N VAL A 58 -1.28 -0.74 -5.00
CA VAL A 58 -2.72 -0.82 -5.25
C VAL A 58 -3.01 -1.92 -6.29
N GLY A 59 -2.30 -1.92 -7.42
CA GLY A 59 -2.48 -2.93 -8.46
C GLY A 59 -2.28 -4.37 -7.94
N VAL A 60 -1.22 -4.60 -7.16
CA VAL A 60 -0.95 -5.91 -6.55
C VAL A 60 -2.04 -6.31 -5.56
N THR A 61 -2.50 -5.40 -4.69
CA THR A 61 -3.56 -5.72 -3.71
C THR A 61 -4.92 -5.98 -4.36
N LEU A 62 -5.26 -5.28 -5.44
CA LEU A 62 -6.48 -5.54 -6.22
C LEU A 62 -6.38 -6.88 -6.96
N LEU A 63 -5.21 -7.22 -7.50
CA LEU A 63 -4.96 -8.54 -8.08
C LEU A 63 -5.10 -9.66 -7.04
N ALA A 64 -4.53 -9.46 -5.85
CA ALA A 64 -4.66 -10.42 -4.74
C ALA A 64 -6.12 -10.59 -4.30
N LEU A 65 -6.90 -9.49 -4.24
CA LEU A 65 -8.33 -9.55 -3.96
C LEU A 65 -9.08 -10.34 -5.06
N LEU A 66 -8.78 -10.08 -6.33
CA LEU A 66 -9.40 -10.79 -7.45
C LEU A 66 -9.08 -12.30 -7.40
N ILE A 67 -7.82 -12.66 -7.14
CA ILE A 67 -7.38 -14.05 -6.97
C ILE A 67 -8.11 -14.72 -5.79
N SER A 68 -8.28 -13.99 -4.68
CA SER A 68 -8.99 -14.46 -3.48
C SER A 68 -10.49 -14.72 -3.72
N THR A 69 -11.08 -14.27 -4.83
CA THR A 69 -12.46 -14.64 -5.20
C THR A 69 -12.58 -16.01 -5.87
N GLY A 70 -11.47 -16.64 -6.23
CA GLY A 70 -11.41 -17.98 -6.82
C GLY A 70 -11.55 -19.11 -5.79
N THR A 71 -12.01 -20.29 -6.21
CA THR A 71 -12.26 -21.46 -5.35
C THR A 71 -11.05 -22.39 -5.14
N SER A 72 -9.83 -21.97 -5.46
CA SER A 72 -8.62 -22.82 -5.36
C SER A 72 -7.72 -22.44 -4.17
N VAL A 73 -7.24 -23.44 -3.43
CA VAL A 73 -6.33 -23.25 -2.28
C VAL A 73 -4.99 -22.60 -2.68
N GLY A 74 -4.51 -22.86 -3.90
CA GLY A 74 -3.28 -22.24 -4.42
C GLY A 74 -3.42 -20.72 -4.61
N ALA A 75 -4.60 -20.25 -5.00
CA ALA A 75 -4.92 -18.83 -5.13
C ALA A 75 -4.87 -18.10 -3.78
N ASP A 76 -5.43 -18.71 -2.73
CA ASP A 76 -5.44 -18.13 -1.38
C ASP A 76 -4.03 -17.99 -0.79
N VAL A 77 -3.17 -19.01 -0.97
CA VAL A 77 -1.78 -18.96 -0.49
C VAL A 77 -0.97 -17.87 -1.21
N PHE A 78 -1.14 -17.74 -2.53
CA PHE A 78 -0.51 -16.66 -3.30
C PHE A 78 -1.02 -15.28 -2.88
N ALA A 79 -2.33 -15.13 -2.64
CA ALA A 79 -2.92 -13.88 -2.18
C ALA A 79 -2.41 -13.48 -0.79
N ILE A 80 -2.27 -14.44 0.14
CA ILE A 80 -1.70 -14.22 1.47
C ILE A 80 -0.22 -13.82 1.38
N LEU A 81 0.58 -14.51 0.55
CA LEU A 81 1.99 -14.19 0.38
C LEU A 81 2.21 -12.81 -0.26
N LEU A 82 1.40 -12.46 -1.27
CA LEU A 82 1.42 -11.13 -1.89
C LEU A 82 0.93 -10.04 -0.93
N GLY A 83 -0.13 -10.30 -0.18
CA GLY A 83 -0.67 -9.39 0.82
C GLY A 83 0.30 -9.15 1.98
N ALA A 84 0.87 -10.21 2.53
CA ALA A 84 1.86 -10.13 3.61
C ALA A 84 3.16 -9.46 3.14
N GLY A 85 3.66 -9.84 1.95
CA GLY A 85 4.87 -9.25 1.36
C GLY A 85 4.69 -7.76 1.03
N GLY A 86 3.59 -7.41 0.35
CA GLY A 86 3.26 -6.03 0.01
C GLY A 86 2.99 -5.17 1.24
N GLY A 87 2.27 -5.70 2.23
CA GLY A 87 1.99 -5.03 3.49
C GLY A 87 3.25 -4.75 4.31
N ALA A 88 4.11 -5.75 4.50
CA ALA A 88 5.37 -5.60 5.23
C ALA A 88 6.34 -4.63 4.54
N ALA A 89 6.44 -4.70 3.21
CA ALA A 89 7.27 -3.76 2.43
C ALA A 89 6.75 -2.31 2.57
N SER A 90 5.43 -2.12 2.54
CA SER A 90 4.79 -0.81 2.70
C SER A 90 5.04 -0.23 4.11
N LEU A 91 4.92 -1.04 5.15
CA LEU A 91 5.23 -0.67 6.54
C LEU A 91 6.69 -0.26 6.70
N LYS A 92 7.62 -1.03 6.15
CA LYS A 92 9.05 -0.71 6.19
C LYS A 92 9.37 0.58 5.43
N ALA A 93 8.76 0.78 4.27
CA ALA A 93 8.92 1.99 3.49
C ALA A 93 8.39 3.23 4.23
N LEU A 94 7.26 3.09 4.95
CA LEU A 94 6.70 4.14 5.79
C LEU A 94 7.62 4.50 6.96
N GLN A 95 8.07 3.50 7.72
CA GLN A 95 9.00 3.69 8.85
C GLN A 95 10.31 4.34 8.40
N THR A 96 10.87 3.90 7.27
CA THR A 96 12.10 4.48 6.71
C THR A 96 11.90 5.94 6.34
N SER A 97 10.73 6.27 5.75
CA SER A 97 10.43 7.65 5.36
C SER A 97 10.23 8.55 6.58
N GLN A 98 9.53 8.07 7.61
CA GLN A 98 9.38 8.80 8.87
C GLN A 98 10.72 9.01 9.57
N SER A 99 11.57 7.98 9.60
CA SER A 99 12.91 8.07 10.20
C SER A 99 13.76 9.14 9.50
N LYS A 100 13.84 9.09 8.17
CA LYS A 100 14.55 10.10 7.38
C LYS A 100 13.99 11.50 7.59
N PHE A 101 12.67 11.65 7.57
CA PHE A 101 12.01 12.94 7.82
C PHE A 101 12.33 13.49 9.21
N ARG A 102 12.32 12.64 10.24
CA ARG A 102 12.64 13.04 11.62
C ARG A 102 14.12 13.42 11.81
N ASN A 103 15.00 12.80 11.02
CA ASN A 103 16.45 12.99 11.15
C ASN A 103 17.01 14.08 10.21
N ASN A 104 16.19 14.73 9.40
CA ASN A 104 16.64 15.62 8.31
C ASN A 104 17.49 14.92 7.23
N ASP A 105 17.31 13.62 7.04
CA ASP A 105 18.00 12.78 6.04
C ASP A 105 17.14 12.52 4.77
N TYR A 106 16.30 13.49 4.38
CA TYR A 106 15.31 13.33 3.30
C TYR A 106 15.76 13.81 1.92
#